data_AF-A0A385SYX9-F1
#
_entry.id   AF-A0A385SYX9-F1
#
_cell.length_a   1.000
_cell.length_b   1.000
_cell.length_c   1.000
_cell.angle_alpha   90.00
_cell.angle_beta   90.00
_cell.angle_gamma   90.00
#
_symmetry.space_group_name_H-M   'P 1'
#
loop_
_entity.id
_entity.type
_entity.pdbx_description
1 polymer ?
#
loop_
_entity_poly.entity_id
_entity_poly.type
_entity_poly.pdbx_seq_one_letter_code
_entity_poly.pdbx_strand_id
1 'polypeptide(L)'
;MRDVESGNPLSQPRSLSLIWDAKAIREIGNQYRVFVPEEESAQSLINLLRAGSSGTEASIVSQLNETITHDFETGNTILIDGWILSVTEVRQCALASATLQP
;
A
#
# COMPACT_ATOMS: atom_id res chain seq x y z
N MET A 1 3.79 -19.82 20.55
CA MET A 1 3.83 -19.81 19.08
C MET A 1 2.82 -18.75 18.69
N ARG A 2 3.25 -17.54 18.31
CA ARG A 2 2.30 -16.45 17.98
C ARG A 2 1.79 -16.73 16.58
N ASP A 3 0.48 -16.88 16.45
CA ASP A 3 -0.21 -16.88 15.18
C ASP A 3 0.24 -15.65 14.40
N VAL A 4 0.92 -15.88 13.28
CA VAL A 4 1.16 -14.84 12.29
C VAL A 4 -0.22 -14.55 11.74
N GLU A 5 -0.85 -13.47 12.18
CA GLU A 5 -2.01 -12.96 11.47
C GLU A 5 -1.54 -12.69 10.03
N SER A 6 -1.93 -13.58 9.12
CA SER A 6 -1.65 -13.52 7.69
C SER A 6 -2.39 -12.32 7.10
N GLY A 7 -1.91 -11.13 7.41
CA GLY A 7 -2.48 -9.89 6.92
C GLY A 7 -2.29 -9.79 5.42
N ASN A 8 -3.32 -9.32 4.73
CA ASN A 8 -3.32 -9.17 3.29
C ASN A 8 -2.12 -8.29 2.85
N PRO A 9 -1.14 -8.80 2.07
CA PRO A 9 0.05 -8.04 1.68
C PRO A 9 -0.30 -6.78 0.86
N LEU A 10 -1.48 -6.74 0.22
CA LEU A 10 -1.95 -5.56 -0.49
C LEU A 10 -2.28 -4.39 0.45
N SER A 11 -2.65 -4.65 1.70
CA SER A 11 -2.97 -3.61 2.69
C SER A 11 -1.93 -3.53 3.80
N GLN A 12 -0.72 -4.06 3.57
CA GLN A 12 0.37 -4.04 4.53
C GLN A 12 1.64 -3.52 3.86
N PRO A 13 1.89 -2.19 3.92
CA PRO A 13 3.15 -1.63 3.45
C PRO A 13 4.26 -2.03 4.43
N ARG A 14 4.98 -3.12 4.11
CA ARG A 14 5.94 -3.76 5.02
C ARG A 14 7.11 -2.84 5.36
N SER A 15 7.66 -2.13 4.38
CA SER A 15 8.72 -1.13 4.55
C SER A 15 8.29 -0.03 5.53
N LEU A 16 7.12 0.57 5.29
CA LEU A 16 6.59 1.65 6.11
C LEU A 16 6.20 1.18 7.52
N SER A 17 5.72 -0.05 7.68
CA SER A 17 5.39 -0.63 8.99
C SER A 17 6.59 -0.78 9.94
N LEU A 18 7.82 -0.66 9.42
CA LEU A 18 9.04 -0.62 10.25
C LEU A 18 9.28 0.75 10.89
N ILE A 19 8.65 1.81 10.36
CA ILE A 19 8.89 3.21 10.72
C ILE A 19 7.61 3.83 11.31
N TRP A 20 6.45 3.47 10.77
CA TRP A 20 5.15 4.02 11.10
C TRP A 20 4.27 3.01 11.84
N ASP A 21 3.42 3.54 12.70
CA ASP A 21 2.35 2.77 13.31
C ASP A 21 1.13 2.67 12.36
N ALA A 22 0.16 1.84 12.75
CA ALA A 22 -1.06 1.66 11.98
C ALA A 22 -1.90 2.94 11.86
N LYS A 23 -1.74 3.92 12.78
CA LYS A 23 -2.47 5.18 12.72
C LYS A 23 -1.89 6.05 11.60
N ALA A 24 -0.58 6.26 11.57
CA ALA A 24 0.10 7.01 10.53
C ALA A 24 -0.13 6.42 9.13
N ILE A 25 -0.05 5.09 8.99
CA ILE A 25 -0.36 4.40 7.71
C ILE A 25 -1.77 4.75 7.22
N ARG A 26 -2.77 4.77 8.11
CA ARG A 26 -4.16 5.08 7.75
C ARG A 26 -4.36 6.55 7.45
N GLU A 27 -3.70 7.45 8.18
CA GLU A 27 -3.79 8.89 7.93
C GLU A 27 -3.26 9.24 6.53
N ILE A 28 -2.09 8.71 6.16
CA ILE A 28 -1.53 8.85 4.81
C ILE A 28 -2.47 8.25 3.76
N GLY A 29 -3.01 7.05 4.03
CA GLY A 29 -3.97 6.40 3.14
C GLY A 29 -5.24 7.22 2.90
N ASN A 30 -5.81 7.80 3.95
CA ASN A 30 -6.99 8.66 3.85
C ASN A 30 -6.70 9.94 3.07
N GLN A 31 -5.53 10.58 3.32
CA GLN A 31 -5.13 11.77 2.56
C GLN A 31 -4.98 11.44 1.07
N TYR A 32 -4.37 10.30 0.72
CA TYR A 32 -4.23 9.88 -0.67
C TYR A 32 -5.57 9.67 -1.36
N ARG A 33 -6.51 8.99 -0.69
CA ARG A 33 -7.86 8.73 -1.22
C ARG A 33 -8.64 10.03 -1.53
N VAL A 34 -8.38 11.09 -0.77
CA VAL A 34 -8.93 12.43 -1.05
C VAL A 34 -8.17 13.10 -2.21
N PHE A 35 -6.85 12.93 -2.28
CA PHE A 35 -5.99 13.52 -3.30
C PHE A 35 -6.19 12.90 -4.69
N VAL A 36 -6.51 11.60 -4.76
CA VAL A 36 -6.74 10.84 -6.00
C VAL A 36 -8.10 10.13 -5.93
N PRO A 37 -9.22 10.83 -6.18
CA PRO A 37 -10.56 10.27 -6.03
C PRO A 37 -10.83 9.07 -6.95
N GLU A 38 -10.14 8.97 -8.09
CA GLU A 38 -10.24 7.82 -9.01
C GLU A 38 -9.73 6.51 -8.38
N GLU A 39 -8.86 6.61 -7.37
CA GLU A 39 -8.28 5.48 -6.64
C GLU A 39 -8.85 5.36 -5.21
N GLU A 40 -9.98 6.00 -4.92
CA GLU A 40 -10.50 6.10 -3.55
C GLU A 40 -11.05 4.76 -3.01
N SER A 41 -11.62 3.93 -3.87
CA SER A 41 -12.34 2.72 -3.45
C SER A 41 -11.39 1.55 -3.13
N ALA A 42 -11.77 0.71 -2.16
CA ALA A 42 -10.99 -0.51 -1.86
C ALA A 42 -10.84 -1.42 -3.09
N GLN A 43 -11.88 -1.52 -3.93
CA GLN A 43 -11.85 -2.38 -5.12
C GLN A 43 -10.90 -1.85 -6.20
N SER A 44 -10.88 -0.53 -6.45
CA SER A 44 -9.92 0.07 -7.39
C SER A 44 -8.49 -0.13 -6.90
N LEU A 45 -8.22 0.08 -5.61
CA LEU A 45 -6.90 -0.12 -5.02
C LEU A 45 -6.43 -1.58 -5.10
N ILE A 46 -7.31 -2.55 -4.81
CA ILE A 46 -7.01 -3.98 -4.97
C ILE A 46 -6.65 -4.29 -6.42
N ASN A 47 -7.38 -3.76 -7.39
CA ASN A 47 -7.12 -4.01 -8.80
C ASN A 47 -5.77 -3.42 -9.24
N LEU A 48 -5.44 -2.21 -8.78
CA LEU A 48 -4.18 -1.54 -9.08
C LEU A 48 -2.99 -2.26 -8.44
N LEU A 49 -3.11 -2.65 -7.17
CA LEU A 49 -2.07 -3.39 -6.45
C LEU A 49 -1.90 -4.82 -6.94
N ARG A 50 -2.93 -5.39 -7.59
CA ARG A 50 -2.86 -6.72 -8.22
C ARG A 50 -2.51 -6.67 -9.70
N ALA A 51 -2.39 -5.50 -10.31
CA ALA A 51 -2.11 -5.39 -11.74
C ALA A 51 -0.74 -6.03 -12.03
N GLY A 52 -0.75 -7.24 -12.61
CA GLY A 52 0.45 -8.03 -12.88
C GLY A 52 0.77 -9.11 -11.84
N SER A 53 0.07 -9.17 -10.71
CA SER A 53 0.27 -10.21 -9.69
C SER A 53 -0.70 -11.37 -9.85
N SER A 54 -0.17 -12.56 -10.12
CA SER A 54 -0.90 -13.82 -10.07
C SER A 54 -0.01 -14.82 -9.34
N GLY A 55 -0.54 -15.52 -8.34
CA GLY A 55 0.22 -16.54 -7.62
C GLY A 55 -0.03 -16.58 -6.11
N THR A 56 0.92 -17.19 -5.41
CA THR A 56 0.91 -17.34 -3.96
C THR A 56 1.18 -16.02 -3.24
N GLU A 57 0.87 -15.93 -1.95
CA GLU A 57 1.14 -14.74 -1.13
C GLU A 57 2.62 -14.29 -1.19
N ALA A 58 3.55 -15.24 -1.14
CA ALA A 58 4.98 -14.95 -1.27
C ALA A 58 5.32 -14.32 -2.63
N SER A 59 4.68 -14.77 -3.71
CA SER A 59 4.85 -14.18 -5.04
C SER A 59 4.33 -12.75 -5.10
N ILE A 60 3.17 -12.50 -4.47
CA ILE A 60 2.56 -11.16 -4.41
C ILE A 60 3.48 -10.19 -3.68
N VAL A 61 4.04 -10.60 -2.54
CA VAL A 61 4.98 -9.77 -1.77
C VAL A 61 6.21 -9.41 -2.61
N SER A 62 6.83 -10.39 -3.26
CA SER A 62 8.01 -10.13 -4.09
C SER A 62 7.70 -9.18 -5.24
N GLN A 63 6.57 -9.36 -5.91
CA GLN A 63 6.13 -8.49 -7.00
C GLN A 63 5.83 -7.07 -6.53
N LEU A 64 5.21 -6.90 -5.35
CA LEU A 64 5.00 -5.58 -4.76
C LEU A 64 6.33 -4.89 -4.47
N ASN A 65 7.31 -5.61 -3.90
CA ASN A 65 8.64 -5.02 -3.62
C ASN A 65 9.38 -4.63 -4.91
N GLU A 66 9.26 -5.43 -5.97
CA GLU A 66 9.80 -5.09 -7.29
C GLU A 66 9.12 -3.84 -7.86
N THR A 67 7.79 -3.75 -7.73
CA THR A 67 7.02 -2.58 -8.20
C THR A 67 7.36 -1.32 -7.41
N ILE A 68 7.52 -1.41 -6.09
CA ILE A 68 7.97 -0.30 -5.23
C ILE A 68 9.34 0.19 -5.66
N THR A 69 10.27 -0.73 -5.90
CA THR A 69 11.62 -0.38 -6.39
C THR A 69 11.53 0.33 -7.74
N HIS A 70 10.75 -0.22 -8.66
CA HIS A 70 10.55 0.36 -9.98
C HIS A 70 9.88 1.74 -9.92
N ASP A 71 8.93 1.95 -9.01
CA ASP A 71 8.27 3.22 -8.80
C ASP A 71 9.28 4.31 -8.41
N PHE A 72 10.21 4.00 -7.50
CA PHE A 72 11.29 4.93 -7.16
C PHE A 72 12.26 5.16 -8.32
N GLU A 73 12.67 4.12 -9.04
CA GLU A 73 13.59 4.24 -10.18
C GLU A 73 13.02 5.09 -11.33
N THR A 74 11.71 5.01 -11.55
CA THR A 74 11.02 5.74 -12.62
C THR A 74 10.44 7.09 -12.18
N GLY A 75 10.52 7.41 -10.89
CA GLY A 75 9.95 8.63 -10.34
C GLY A 75 8.43 8.59 -10.17
N ASN A 76 7.78 7.43 -10.26
CA ASN A 76 6.38 7.21 -9.89
C ASN A 76 6.21 7.27 -8.37
N THR A 77 6.41 8.48 -7.85
CA THR A 77 6.37 8.79 -6.43
C THR A 77 5.37 9.90 -6.16
N ILE A 78 4.93 9.98 -4.92
CA ILE A 78 4.05 11.04 -4.45
C ILE A 78 4.64 11.67 -3.19
N LEU A 79 4.57 13.00 -3.12
CA LEU A 79 4.90 13.77 -1.92
C LEU A 79 3.62 13.97 -1.11
N ILE A 80 3.55 13.35 0.06
CA ILE A 80 2.39 13.45 0.96
C ILE A 80 2.88 13.60 2.40
N ASP A 81 2.38 14.62 3.10
CA ASP A 81 2.80 14.95 4.47
C ASP A 81 4.32 15.03 4.68
N GLY A 82 5.05 15.54 3.68
CA GLY A 82 6.51 15.67 3.71
C GLY A 82 7.28 14.39 3.39
N TRP A 83 6.60 13.28 3.10
CA TRP A 83 7.22 12.02 2.70
C TRP A 83 7.13 11.78 1.20
N ILE A 84 8.25 11.38 0.60
CA ILE A 84 8.28 10.86 -0.78
C ILE A 84 8.08 9.35 -0.69
N LEU A 85 7.00 8.88 -1.28
CA LEU A 85 6.59 7.48 -1.22
C LEU A 85 6.39 6.95 -2.64
N SER A 86 6.65 5.66 -2.86
CA SER A 86 6.22 5.03 -4.12
C SER A 86 4.69 5.09 -4.22
N VAL A 87 4.16 5.21 -5.44
CA VAL A 87 2.71 5.15 -5.66
C VAL A 87 2.14 3.83 -5.13
N THR A 88 2.87 2.73 -5.27
CA THR A 88 2.49 1.43 -4.71
C THR A 88 2.35 1.45 -3.19
N GLU A 89 3.32 2.00 -2.45
CA GLU A 89 3.23 2.08 -0.98
C GLU A 89 2.03 2.91 -0.52
N VAL A 90 1.76 4.04 -1.19
CA VAL A 90 0.63 4.89 -0.83
C VAL A 90 -0.71 4.21 -1.14
N ARG A 91 -0.80 3.43 -2.22
CA ARG A 91 -1.97 2.59 -2.48
C ARG A 91 -2.17 1.52 -1.40
N GLN A 92 -1.10 0.92 -0.87
CA GLN A 92 -1.22 -0.02 0.26
C GLN A 92 -1.73 0.68 1.52
N CYS A 93 -1.23 1.89 1.83
CA CYS A 93 -1.74 2.74 2.91
C CYS A 93 -3.23 3.07 2.70
N ALA A 94 -3.62 3.45 1.49
CA ALA A 94 -4.99 3.75 1.11
C ALA A 94 -5.89 2.53 1.31
N LEU A 95 -5.46 1.35 0.89
CA LEU A 95 -6.24 0.13 1.06
C LEU A 95 -6.39 -0.22 2.54
N ALA A 96 -5.32 -0.09 3.33
CA ALA A 96 -5.36 -0.30 4.79
C ALA A 96 -6.36 0.65 5.49
N SER A 97 -6.50 1.88 5.00
CA SER A 97 -7.49 2.84 5.51
C SER A 97 -8.94 2.49 5.13
N ALA A 98 -9.13 1.76 4.03
CA ALA A 98 -10.45 1.41 3.49
C ALA A 98 -10.98 0.07 4.03
N THR A 99 -10.11 -0.87 4.42
CA THR A 99 -10.50 -2.24 4.83
C THR A 99 -10.73 -2.40 6.33
N LEU A 100 -10.24 -1.48 7.16
CA LEU A 100 -10.36 -1.52 8.63
C LEU A 100 -11.11 -0.27 9.10
N GLN A 101 -12.44 -0.28 8.97
CA GLN A 101 -13.28 0.63 9.75
C GLN A 101 -13.45 0.08 11.18
N PRO A 102 -13.57 0.95 12.20
CA PRO A 102 -13.70 0.56 13.59
C PRO A 102 -14.94 -0.30 13.88
#